data_AF-A0A7C5J3N4-F1
#
_entry.id   AF-A0A7C5J3N4-F1
#
_cell.length_a   1.000
_cell.length_b   1.000
_cell.length_c   1.000
_cell.angle_alpha   90.00
_cell.angle_beta   90.00
_cell.angle_gamma   90.00
#
_symmetry.space_group_name_H-M   'P 1'
#
loop_
_entity.id
_entity.type
_entity.pdbx_description
1 polymer ?
#
loop_
_entity_poly.entity_id
_entity_poly.type
_entity_poly.pdbx_seq_one_letter_code
_entity_poly.pdbx_strand_id
1 'polypeptide(L)'
;EPDLVKYAGDIGLDVNRFKKDLHSDEAKERVEQEKKQGETLGVAATPTLYINGREVDLSKLGNPVKDLEEWIELEITMAKKGKGDGGVKDEGGEQDGAAKKDGDGEPTKEAKDAPEGETPKP
;
A
#
# COMPACT_ATOMS: atom_id res chain seq x y z
N GLU A 1 11.00 8.75 -15.52
CA GLU A 1 10.78 7.45 -16.19
C GLU A 1 11.98 6.99 -17.03
N PRO A 2 12.57 7.80 -17.94
CA PRO A 2 13.65 7.33 -18.83
C PRO A 2 14.87 6.74 -18.10
N ASP A 3 15.24 7.31 -16.95
CA ASP A 3 16.39 6.85 -16.17
C ASP A 3 16.16 5.46 -15.54
N LEU A 4 14.95 5.17 -15.07
CA LEU A 4 14.62 3.86 -14.48
C LEU A 4 14.70 2.74 -15.52
N VAL A 5 14.20 3.02 -16.73
CA VAL A 5 14.27 2.11 -17.87
C VAL A 5 15.73 1.88 -18.28
N LYS A 6 16.56 2.93 -18.25
CA LYS A 6 18.00 2.82 -18.52
C LYS A 6 18.67 1.92 -17.49
N TYR A 7 18.48 2.16 -16.20
CA TYR A 7 19.08 1.33 -15.15
C TYR A 7 18.62 -0.13 -15.23
N ALA A 8 17.35 -0.37 -15.55
CA ALA A 8 16.83 -1.72 -15.78
C ALA A 8 17.63 -2.44 -16.89
N GLY A 9 17.94 -1.75 -17.99
CA GLY A 9 18.82 -2.26 -19.04
C GLY A 9 20.26 -2.50 -18.57
N ASP A 10 20.83 -1.55 -17.83
CA ASP A 10 22.21 -1.62 -17.33
C ASP A 10 22.44 -2.81 -16.39
N ILE A 11 21.42 -3.22 -15.61
CA ILE A 11 21.48 -4.40 -14.73
C ILE A 11 20.97 -5.69 -15.40
N GLY A 12 20.63 -5.65 -16.70
CA GLY A 12 20.27 -6.83 -17.49
C GLY A 12 18.82 -7.31 -17.37
N LEU A 13 17.88 -6.46 -16.93
CA LEU A 13 16.46 -6.80 -16.95
C LEU A 13 15.88 -6.77 -18.37
N ASP A 14 14.81 -7.53 -18.59
CA ASP A 14 13.97 -7.37 -19.78
C ASP A 14 13.26 -6.02 -19.73
N VAL A 15 13.69 -5.10 -20.59
CA VAL A 15 13.19 -3.72 -20.64
C VAL A 15 11.72 -3.64 -21.03
N ASN A 16 11.23 -4.53 -21.90
CA ASN A 16 9.83 -4.51 -22.33
C ASN A 16 8.93 -4.98 -21.21
N ARG A 17 9.33 -6.05 -20.52
CA ARG A 17 8.64 -6.52 -19.32
C ARG A 17 8.69 -5.47 -18.22
N PHE A 18 9.85 -4.88 -17.94
CA PHE A 18 9.99 -3.83 -16.93
C PHE A 18 9.04 -2.66 -17.16
N LYS A 19 8.94 -2.17 -18.40
CA LYS A 19 7.99 -1.10 -18.74
C LYS A 19 6.54 -1.50 -18.50
N LYS A 20 6.17 -2.74 -18.84
CA LYS A 20 4.83 -3.26 -18.57
C LYS A 20 4.55 -3.30 -17.07
N ASP A 21 5.49 -3.83 -16.29
CA ASP A 21 5.35 -3.99 -14.84
C ASP A 21 5.31 -2.62 -14.14
N LEU A 22 6.10 -1.65 -14.61
CA LEU A 22 6.11 -0.27 -14.11
C LEU A 22 4.74 0.44 -14.20
N HIS A 23 3.95 0.07 -15.21
CA HIS A 23 2.62 0.64 -15.46
C HIS A 23 1.46 -0.29 -15.08
N SER A 24 1.77 -1.44 -14.48
CA SER A 24 0.79 -2.46 -14.10
C SER A 24 -0.09 -1.99 -12.95
N ASP A 25 -1.35 -2.45 -12.93
CA ASP A 25 -2.27 -2.10 -11.84
C ASP A 25 -1.85 -2.75 -10.53
N GLU A 26 -1.26 -3.95 -10.57
CA GLU A 26 -0.67 -4.62 -9.39
C GLU A 26 0.40 -3.74 -8.72
N ALA A 27 1.33 -3.17 -9.49
CA ALA A 27 2.35 -2.28 -8.94
C ALA A 27 1.73 -0.99 -8.37
N LYS A 28 0.72 -0.41 -9.03
CA LYS A 28 0.01 0.78 -8.54
C LYS A 28 -0.72 0.51 -7.22
N GLU A 29 -1.45 -0.60 -7.15
CA GLU A 29 -2.17 -1.02 -5.95
C GLU A 29 -1.22 -1.21 -4.78
N ARG A 30 -0.08 -1.86 -5.02
CA ARG A 30 0.94 -2.04 -3.99
C ARG A 30 1.49 -0.70 -3.48
N VAL A 31 1.80 0.23 -4.37
CA VAL A 31 2.29 1.58 -3.99
C VAL A 31 1.24 2.32 -3.14
N GLU A 32 -0.04 2.25 -3.51
CA GLU A 32 -1.10 2.93 -2.76
C GLU A 32 -1.34 2.30 -1.38
N GLN A 33 -1.27 0.96 -1.28
CA GLN A 33 -1.35 0.25 -0.01
C GLN A 33 -0.20 0.64 0.93
N GLU A 34 1.04 0.64 0.44
CA GLU A 34 2.22 0.99 1.23
C GLU A 34 2.18 2.47 1.66
N LYS A 35 1.73 3.37 0.78
CA LYS A 35 1.52 4.79 1.11
C LYS A 35 0.50 4.96 2.24
N LYS A 36 -0.68 4.33 2.11
CA LYS A 36 -1.73 4.38 3.14
C LYS A 36 -1.25 3.81 4.47
N GLN A 37 -0.45 2.75 4.43
CA GLN A 37 0.15 2.18 5.63
C GLN A 37 1.09 3.18 6.33
N GLY A 38 1.97 3.85 5.57
CA GLY A 38 2.84 4.89 6.10
C GLY A 38 2.07 6.06 6.72
N GLU A 39 1.00 6.51 6.06
CA GLU A 39 0.09 7.55 6.58
C GLU A 39 -0.60 7.09 7.88
N THR A 40 -1.08 5.84 7.92
CA THR A 40 -1.76 5.27 9.10
C THR A 40 -0.81 5.17 10.31
N LEU A 41 0.47 4.87 10.06
CA LEU A 41 1.50 4.81 11.10
C LEU A 41 2.05 6.18 11.48
N GLY A 42 1.72 7.25 10.74
CA GLY A 42 2.23 8.60 10.98
C GLY A 42 3.71 8.77 10.60
N VAL A 43 4.21 7.99 9.63
CA VAL A 43 5.59 8.09 9.14
C VAL A 43 5.83 9.46 8.51
N ALA A 44 6.63 10.29 9.17
CA ALA A 44 6.91 11.66 8.73
C ALA A 44 8.20 11.79 7.90
N ALA A 45 9.15 10.88 8.09
CA ALA A 45 10.46 10.91 7.44
C ALA A 45 11.02 9.49 7.30
N THR A 46 12.10 9.36 6.54
CA THR A 46 12.88 8.12 6.48
C THR A 46 14.31 8.41 6.96
N PRO A 47 14.96 7.47 7.68
CA PRO A 47 14.43 6.19 8.13
C PRO A 47 13.47 6.32 9.32
N THR A 48 12.42 5.50 9.34
CA THR A 48 11.57 5.22 10.51
C THR A 48 11.42 3.71 10.60
N LEU A 49 11.50 3.15 11.81
CA LEU A 49 11.42 1.72 12.05
C LEU A 49 10.35 1.43 13.10
N TYR A 50 9.45 0.50 12.78
CA TYR A 50 8.53 -0.08 13.74
C TYR A 50 8.82 -1.56 13.87
N ILE A 51 8.76 -2.06 15.10
CA ILE A 51 8.77 -3.50 15.32
C ILE A 51 7.65 -3.81 16.33
N ASN A 52 6.82 -4.80 16.03
CA ASN A 52 5.60 -5.12 16.79
C ASN A 52 4.72 -3.89 17.11
N GLY A 53 4.59 -2.97 16.15
CA GLY A 53 3.79 -1.75 16.28
C GLY A 53 4.40 -0.65 17.15
N ARG A 54 5.62 -0.84 17.69
CA ARG A 54 6.35 0.18 18.44
C ARG A 54 7.43 0.82 17.60
N GLU A 55 7.47 2.14 17.59
CA GLU A 55 8.51 2.91 16.91
C GLU A 55 9.85 2.77 17.68
N VAL A 56 10.92 2.52 16.93
CA VAL A 56 12.28 2.50 17.45
C VAL A 56 12.85 3.91 17.33
N ASP A 57 13.27 4.47 18.47
CA ASP A 57 13.97 5.75 18.50
C ASP A 57 15.38 5.60 17.92
N LEU A 58 15.51 5.88 16.62
CA LEU A 58 16.77 5.72 15.88
C LEU A 58 17.89 6.63 16.41
N SER A 59 17.57 7.72 17.11
CA SER A 59 18.59 8.61 17.70
C SER A 59 19.35 7.96 18.86
N LYS A 60 18.80 6.88 19.42
CA LYS A 60 19.41 6.09 20.51
C LYS A 60 20.27 4.94 20.02
N LEU A 61 20.30 4.66 18.71
CA LEU A 61 21.11 3.58 18.14
C LEU A 61 22.56 4.05 18.00
N GLY A 62 23.42 3.64 18.94
CA GLY A 62 24.86 3.91 18.91
C GLY A 62 25.65 2.83 18.16
N ASN A 63 25.17 1.59 18.22
CA ASN A 63 25.64 0.46 17.43
C ASN A 63 24.42 -0.29 16.88
N PRO A 64 23.91 0.09 15.68
CA PRO A 64 22.61 -0.33 15.20
C PRO A 64 22.37 -1.84 15.19
N VAL A 65 23.37 -2.64 14.86
CA VAL A 65 23.23 -4.11 14.82
C VAL A 65 22.99 -4.64 16.24
N LYS A 66 23.85 -4.29 17.19
CA LYS A 66 23.76 -4.76 18.58
C LYS A 66 22.50 -4.25 19.28
N ASP A 67 22.19 -2.97 19.10
CA ASP A 67 21.05 -2.33 19.76
C ASP A 67 19.71 -2.90 19.26
N LEU A 68 19.61 -3.24 17.96
CA LEU A 68 18.44 -3.92 17.40
C LEU A 68 18.36 -5.39 17.82
N GLU A 69 19.48 -6.10 17.93
CA GLU A 69 19.52 -7.47 18.46
C GLU A 69 18.94 -7.53 19.88
N GLU A 70 19.39 -6.65 20.77
CA GLU A 70 18.88 -6.55 22.15
C GLU A 70 17.38 -6.25 22.18
N TRP A 71 16.93 -5.37 21.28
CA TRP A 71 15.52 -5.01 21.15
C TRP A 71 14.68 -6.20 20.67
N ILE A 72 15.17 -6.97 19.68
CA ILE A 72 14.51 -8.19 19.20
C ILE A 72 14.44 -9.27 20.30
N GLU A 73 15.52 -9.47 21.05
CA GLU A 73 15.55 -10.42 22.17
C GLU A 73 14.53 -10.06 23.27
N LEU A 74 14.41 -8.77 23.55
CA LEU A 74 13.40 -8.24 24.47
C LEU A 74 11.98 -8.56 23.97
N GLU A 75 11.67 -8.32 22.69
CA GLU A 75 10.37 -8.68 22.12
C GLU A 75 10.07 -10.17 22.18
N ILE A 76 11.03 -11.02 21.81
CA ILE A 76 10.86 -12.47 21.85
C ILE A 76 10.57 -12.91 23.29
N THR A 77 11.25 -12.32 24.27
CA THR A 77 11.03 -12.61 25.70
C THR A 77 9.64 -12.15 26.15
N MET A 78 9.21 -10.95 25.76
CA MET A 78 7.88 -10.43 26.07
C MET A 78 6.78 -11.28 25.43
N ALA A 79 6.94 -11.69 24.17
CA ALA A 79 6.01 -12.56 23.46
C ALA A 79 5.91 -13.96 24.11
N LYS A 80 7.03 -14.54 24.55
CA LYS A 80 7.06 -15.82 25.29
C LYS A 80 6.37 -15.72 26.65
N LYS A 81 6.54 -14.60 27.35
CA LYS A 81 5.91 -14.34 28.67
C LYS A 81 4.40 -14.06 28.56
N GLY A 82 3.95 -13.49 27.44
CA GLY A 82 2.54 -13.25 27.14
C GLY A 82 1.73 -14.50 26.75
N LYS A 83 2.39 -15.65 26.53
CA LYS A 83 1.72 -16.93 26.27
C LYS A 83 1.38 -17.68 27.57
N GLY A 84 0.74 -16.97 28.49
CA GLY A 84 0.14 -17.49 29.71
C GLY A 84 -1.30 -17.01 29.81
N ASP A 85 -2.23 -17.85 29.35
CA ASP A 85 -3.68 -17.79 29.49
C ASP A 85 -4.40 -16.48 29.04
N GLY A 86 -5.09 -16.56 27.90
CA GLY A 86 -5.98 -15.50 27.44
C GLY A 86 -6.12 -15.47 25.92
N GLY A 87 -7.03 -16.27 25.39
CA GLY A 87 -7.39 -16.24 23.98
C GLY A 87 -7.84 -14.83 23.57
N VAL A 88 -7.14 -14.26 22.59
CA VAL A 88 -7.63 -13.12 21.83
C VAL A 88 -7.80 -13.58 20.40
N LYS A 89 -9.02 -13.38 19.91
CA LYS A 89 -9.46 -13.68 18.55
C LYS A 89 -8.54 -13.00 17.55
N ASP A 90 -8.02 -13.82 16.66
CA ASP A 90 -7.54 -13.41 15.37
C ASP A 90 -8.71 -12.75 14.64
N GLU A 91 -8.71 -11.42 14.53
CA GLU A 91 -9.52 -10.71 13.53
C GLU A 91 -8.63 -10.45 12.29
N GLY A 92 -8.00 -11.52 11.80
CA GLY A 92 -7.61 -11.67 10.40
C GLY A 92 -8.85 -11.94 9.56
N GLY A 93 -9.55 -10.88 9.20
CA GLY A 93 -10.61 -10.93 8.19
C GLY A 93 -10.03 -10.92 6.79
N GLU A 94 -9.55 -12.07 6.34
CA GLU A 94 -9.45 -12.41 4.92
C GLU A 94 -10.84 -12.30 4.28
N GLN A 95 -10.97 -11.55 3.18
CA GLN A 95 -12.15 -11.61 2.32
C GLN A 95 -11.71 -11.63 0.86
N ASP A 96 -11.29 -12.82 0.42
CA ASP A 96 -11.48 -13.26 -0.96
C ASP A 96 -12.87 -13.92 -1.06
N GLY A 97 -13.66 -13.55 -2.06
CA GLY A 97 -14.89 -14.28 -2.36
C GLY A 97 -15.91 -13.57 -3.24
N ALA A 98 -15.69 -13.62 -4.56
CA ALA A 98 -16.65 -13.24 -5.58
C ALA A 98 -17.94 -14.08 -5.54
N ALA A 99 -19.10 -13.46 -5.78
CA ALA A 99 -20.27 -14.12 -6.37
C ALA A 99 -21.14 -13.12 -7.15
N LYS A 100 -21.28 -13.41 -8.44
CA LYS A 100 -22.12 -12.75 -9.44
C LYS A 100 -23.61 -12.79 -9.06
N LYS A 101 -24.37 -11.80 -9.52
CA LYS A 101 -25.75 -12.03 -9.97
C LYS A 101 -26.03 -11.17 -11.20
N ASP A 102 -26.15 -11.87 -12.33
CA ASP A 102 -26.70 -11.36 -13.58
C ASP A 102 -28.16 -10.88 -13.36
N GLY A 103 -28.56 -9.82 -14.08
CA GLY A 103 -29.90 -9.25 -13.95
C GLY A 103 -30.14 -8.09 -14.91
N ASP A 104 -30.30 -8.46 -16.17
CA ASP A 104 -30.72 -7.71 -17.37
C ASP A 104 -31.77 -6.60 -17.18
N GLY A 105 -31.64 -5.51 -17.95
CA GLY A 105 -32.60 -4.42 -18.02
C GLY A 105 -32.14 -3.29 -18.97
N GLU A 106 -32.07 -3.58 -20.27
CA GLU A 106 -31.89 -2.58 -21.34
C GLU A 106 -33.25 -1.92 -21.75
N PRO A 107 -33.30 -0.99 -22.72
CA PRO A 107 -33.33 0.47 -22.58
C PRO A 107 -34.72 1.08 -22.90
N THR A 108 -34.92 2.39 -22.64
CA THR A 108 -35.87 3.19 -23.45
C THR A 108 -35.36 4.61 -23.74
N LYS A 109 -35.72 5.09 -24.93
CA LYS A 109 -35.22 6.25 -25.68
C LYS A 109 -36.22 7.41 -25.65
N GLU A 110 -35.71 8.64 -25.79
CA GLU A 110 -36.27 9.85 -26.48
C GLU A 110 -37.65 10.39 -26.01
N ALA A 111 -37.99 11.68 -25.97
CA ALA A 111 -37.55 12.93 -26.63
C ALA A 111 -38.02 14.14 -25.75
N LYS A 112 -37.80 15.45 -25.97
CA LYS A 112 -37.97 16.28 -27.18
C LYS A 112 -37.67 17.78 -26.83
N ASP A 113 -37.22 18.51 -27.85
CA ASP A 113 -37.39 19.97 -28.13
C ASP A 113 -36.62 21.08 -27.36
N ALA A 114 -36.03 21.99 -28.17
CA ALA A 114 -35.19 23.18 -27.91
C ALA A 114 -36.06 24.47 -27.79
N PRO A 115 -35.59 25.76 -27.92
CA PRO A 115 -34.23 26.31 -28.10
C PRO A 115 -33.89 27.66 -27.36
N GLU A 116 -32.63 28.10 -27.54
CA GLU A 116 -32.10 29.49 -27.70
C GLU A 116 -32.00 30.53 -26.55
N GLY A 117 -30.85 31.26 -26.57
CA GLY A 117 -30.49 32.46 -25.78
C GLY A 117 -29.23 32.22 -24.92
N GLU A 118 -28.12 32.95 -24.94
CA GLU A 118 -27.81 34.32 -25.36
C GLU A 118 -26.26 34.45 -25.50
N THR A 119 -25.82 35.42 -26.30
CA THR A 119 -24.45 35.69 -26.80
C THR A 119 -23.39 36.04 -25.74
N PRO A 120 -22.08 35.86 -26.00
CA PRO A 120 -20.99 36.41 -25.18
C PRO A 120 -20.52 37.79 -25.69
N LYS A 121 -19.98 38.63 -24.80
CA LYS A 121 -19.27 39.88 -25.14
C LYS A 121 -18.46 40.42 -23.95
N PRO A 122 -17.52 41.34 -24.17
CA PRO A 122 -16.53 41.45 -25.25
C PRO A 122 -15.15 40.88 -24.87
#